data_AF-A0A1I7YV28-F1
#
_entry.id   AF-A0A1I7YV28-F1
#
_cell.length_a   1.000
_cell.length_b   1.000
_cell.length_c   1.000
_cell.angle_alpha   90.00
_cell.angle_beta   90.00
_cell.angle_gamma   90.00
#
_symmetry.space_group_name_H-M   'P 1'
#
loop_
_entity.id
_entity.type
_entity.pdbx_description
1 polymer ?
#
loop_
_entity_poly.entity_id
_entity_poly.type
_entity_poly.pdbx_seq_one_letter_code
_entity_poly.pdbx_strand_id
1 'polypeptide(L)'
;MQGVGRLTMPGNQSLGASLNLRMSYPLIVLFFVFAALAVTEGRHHAHHKNRVDEPIVISVDDIESKKSSAKIVPFFETVDDQKEYVSYDEEGKPYMLCASRKLDKKETKRCYLPSDKPVYDMGLACYTLWQGNTVVQDCWVNQMISLTQCQKRRCTAPESPMGIQFCCCFGHECNDNYGIEEH
;
A
#
# COMPACT_ATOMS: atom_id res chain seq x y z
N MET A 1 46.53 16.08 -65.95
CA MET A 1 45.08 16.37 -65.84
C MET A 1 44.66 15.94 -64.46
N GLN A 2 44.52 16.89 -63.53
CA GLN A 2 43.23 17.34 -62.96
C GLN A 2 42.48 16.17 -62.27
N GLY A 3 42.17 16.19 -60.98
CA GLY A 3 42.20 17.26 -60.00
C GLY A 3 42.10 16.69 -58.58
N VAL A 4 42.62 17.51 -57.66
CA VAL A 4 42.75 17.27 -56.22
C VAL A 4 41.39 17.55 -55.57
N GLY A 5 40.85 16.59 -54.81
CA GLY A 5 39.64 16.76 -54.01
C GLY A 5 39.94 16.45 -52.54
N ARG A 6 40.49 17.45 -51.85
CA ARG A 6 40.86 17.43 -50.42
C ARG A 6 39.62 17.84 -49.61
N LEU A 7 38.97 16.91 -48.93
CA LEU A 7 37.92 17.22 -47.95
C LEU A 7 38.53 17.24 -46.55
N THR A 8 38.86 18.45 -46.12
CA THR A 8 39.23 18.83 -44.76
C THR A 8 38.01 18.74 -43.84
N MET A 9 38.12 17.99 -42.74
CA MET A 9 37.17 18.07 -41.63
C MET A 9 37.44 19.32 -40.79
N PRO A 10 36.41 20.09 -40.42
CA PRO A 10 36.56 21.18 -39.45
C PRO A 10 36.60 20.61 -38.03
N GLY A 11 37.59 21.07 -37.26
CA GLY A 11 37.61 20.92 -35.82
C GLY A 11 36.77 21.96 -35.10
N ASN A 12 36.55 21.64 -33.82
CA ASN A 12 36.39 22.56 -32.70
C ASN A 12 35.07 23.35 -32.58
N GLN A 13 34.26 22.99 -31.57
CA GLN A 13 33.97 23.82 -30.38
C GLN A 13 32.74 23.27 -29.64
N SER A 14 32.97 22.60 -28.51
CA SER A 14 31.92 22.41 -27.50
C SER A 14 31.89 23.66 -26.64
N LEU A 15 30.86 24.49 -26.85
CA LEU A 15 30.56 25.64 -26.00
C LEU A 15 30.16 25.16 -24.61
N GLY A 16 30.94 25.55 -23.61
CA GLY A 16 30.50 25.55 -22.22
C GLY A 16 29.29 26.48 -22.06
N ALA A 17 28.15 25.91 -21.70
CA ALA A 17 26.99 26.69 -21.28
C ALA A 17 27.29 27.29 -19.89
N SER A 18 27.70 28.57 -19.87
CA SER A 18 27.61 29.38 -18.66
C SER A 18 26.14 29.51 -18.25
N LEU A 19 25.75 28.81 -17.18
CA LEU A 19 24.50 29.09 -16.47
C LEU A 19 24.62 30.48 -15.83
N ASN A 20 24.12 31.49 -16.53
CA ASN A 20 23.75 32.76 -15.94
C ASN A 20 22.44 32.56 -15.16
N LEU A 21 22.52 32.20 -13.88
CA LEU A 21 21.39 32.40 -12.97
C LEU A 21 21.25 33.91 -12.71
N ARG A 22 20.51 34.59 -13.59
CA ARG A 22 19.88 35.86 -13.24
C ARG A 22 18.76 35.56 -12.26
N MET A 23 19.15 35.58 -10.99
CA MET A 23 18.27 35.41 -9.84
C MET A 23 17.36 36.63 -9.75
N SER A 24 16.20 36.54 -10.39
CA SER A 24 15.18 37.58 -10.37
C SER A 24 14.70 37.80 -8.93
N TYR A 25 14.67 39.06 -8.53
CA TYR A 25 14.38 39.55 -7.18
C TYR A 25 12.99 39.20 -6.55
N PRO A 26 11.93 38.72 -7.24
CA PRO A 26 10.69 38.39 -6.52
C PRO A 26 10.74 37.05 -5.75
N LEU A 27 11.74 36.19 -5.97
CA LEU A 27 11.84 34.88 -5.28
C LEU A 27 12.41 34.97 -3.86
N ILE A 28 13.20 36.02 -3.56
CA ILE A 28 13.79 36.19 -2.22
C ILE A 28 12.74 36.67 -1.22
N VAL A 29 11.77 37.49 -1.65
CA VAL A 29 10.72 38.04 -0.77
C VAL A 29 9.73 36.96 -0.32
N LEU A 30 9.46 35.96 -1.16
CA LEU A 30 8.58 34.84 -0.82
C LEU A 30 9.16 33.96 0.30
N PHE A 31 10.49 33.79 0.38
CA PHE A 31 11.11 33.03 1.47
C PHE A 31 10.96 33.70 2.84
N PHE A 32 10.96 35.04 2.90
CA PHE A 32 10.80 35.76 4.17
C PHE A 32 9.36 35.78 4.70
N VAL A 33 8.35 35.64 3.83
CA VAL A 33 6.94 35.54 4.27
C VAL A 33 6.66 34.19 4.95
N PHE A 34 7.28 33.10 4.52
CA PHE A 34 7.12 31.79 5.19
C PHE A 34 7.87 31.70 6.52
N ALA A 35 8.98 32.43 6.69
CA ALA A 35 9.70 32.47 7.98
C ALA A 35 8.94 33.24 9.07
N ALA A 36 8.05 34.18 8.70
CA ALA A 36 7.27 34.96 9.66
C ALA A 36 6.01 34.22 10.20
N LEU A 37 5.54 33.18 9.50
CA LEU A 37 4.44 32.33 10.00
C LEU A 37 4.90 31.24 10.97
N ALA A 38 6.22 31.02 11.12
CA ALA A 38 6.78 30.03 12.02
C ALA A 38 7.01 30.53 13.47
N VAL A 39 6.64 31.79 13.78
CA VAL A 39 6.96 32.43 15.08
C VAL A 39 5.73 32.61 16.00
N THR A 40 4.54 32.16 15.60
CA THR A 40 3.34 32.26 16.45
C THR A 40 2.66 30.91 16.72
N GLU A 41 3.41 29.94 17.25
CA GLU A 41 2.79 28.81 17.95
C GLU A 41 3.66 28.27 19.09
N GLY A 42 4.17 29.19 19.91
CA GLY A 42 4.61 28.88 21.27
C GLY A 42 3.39 28.67 22.17
N ARG A 43 2.75 27.51 22.12
CA ARG A 43 1.75 27.07 23.11
C ARG A 43 2.22 25.81 23.81
N HIS A 44 2.68 26.03 25.04
CA HIS A 44 2.82 25.11 26.16
C HIS A 44 2.32 23.68 25.93
N HIS A 45 3.26 22.74 25.82
CA HIS A 45 2.99 21.34 26.12
C HIS A 45 2.71 21.20 27.63
N ALA A 46 1.45 20.99 27.97
CA ALA A 46 1.07 20.50 29.29
C ALA A 46 1.50 19.02 29.39
N HIS A 47 2.43 18.73 30.29
CA HIS A 47 2.74 17.38 30.74
C HIS A 47 1.50 16.79 31.44
N HIS A 48 0.74 15.95 30.74
CA HIS A 48 -0.25 15.10 31.40
C HIS A 48 0.49 13.97 32.12
N LYS A 49 0.50 14.05 33.45
CA LYS A 49 1.11 13.09 34.37
C LYS A 49 0.37 11.75 34.23
N ASN A 50 1.12 10.70 33.88
CA ASN A 50 0.66 9.32 33.99
C ASN A 50 0.21 9.04 35.43
N ARG A 51 -1.08 8.79 35.61
CA ARG A 51 -1.60 8.09 36.78
C ARG A 51 -1.49 6.60 36.43
N VAL A 52 -0.49 5.97 37.02
CA VAL A 52 -0.40 4.51 37.12
C VAL A 52 -1.49 4.13 38.13
N ASP A 53 -2.63 3.64 37.64
CA ASP A 53 -3.56 2.95 38.52
C ASP A 53 -2.98 1.55 38.82
N GLU A 54 -3.01 1.20 40.10
CA GLU A 54 -2.46 0.00 40.71
C GLU A 54 -2.97 -1.30 40.06
N PRO A 55 -2.21 -2.42 40.16
CA PRO A 55 -2.65 -3.71 39.65
C PRO A 55 -3.88 -4.19 40.43
N ILE A 56 -5.00 -4.34 39.74
CA ILE A 56 -6.19 -5.01 40.26
C ILE A 56 -5.83 -6.49 40.45
N VAL A 57 -5.64 -6.89 41.71
CA VAL A 57 -5.61 -8.29 42.13
C VAL A 57 -7.03 -8.83 41.98
N ILE A 58 -7.29 -9.56 40.90
CA ILE A 58 -8.55 -10.31 40.73
C ILE A 58 -8.35 -11.65 41.43
N SER A 59 -9.05 -11.85 42.55
CA SER A 59 -9.20 -13.11 43.26
C SER A 59 -9.83 -14.18 42.37
N VAL A 60 -9.36 -15.42 42.50
CA VAL A 60 -9.56 -16.55 41.57
C VAL A 60 -10.97 -17.18 41.64
N ASP A 61 -11.91 -16.66 42.42
CA ASP A 61 -13.13 -17.43 42.75
C ASP A 61 -14.46 -16.92 42.13
N ASP A 62 -14.46 -15.95 41.20
CA ASP A 62 -15.70 -15.44 40.57
C ASP A 62 -15.73 -15.56 39.03
N ILE A 63 -15.21 -16.65 38.47
CA ILE A 63 -15.42 -17.01 37.04
C ILE A 63 -16.50 -18.10 36.94
N GLU A 64 -17.72 -17.77 37.35
CA GLU A 64 -18.88 -18.60 37.00
C GLU A 64 -20.10 -17.72 36.73
N SER A 65 -20.11 -17.03 35.59
CA SER A 65 -21.34 -16.68 34.87
C SER A 65 -21.03 -15.80 33.65
N LYS A 66 -21.18 -16.38 32.46
CA LYS A 66 -21.52 -15.71 31.21
C LYS A 66 -20.49 -14.69 30.67
N LYS A 67 -19.45 -15.22 30.03
CA LYS A 67 -18.95 -14.64 28.78
C LYS A 67 -18.37 -15.78 27.94
N SER A 68 -19.10 -16.17 26.91
CA SER A 68 -18.55 -16.88 25.76
C SER A 68 -17.47 -15.99 25.17
N SER A 69 -16.25 -16.14 25.69
CA SER A 69 -15.04 -15.53 25.15
C SER A 69 -14.83 -16.18 23.80
N ALA A 70 -15.32 -15.53 22.75
CA ALA A 70 -15.01 -15.89 21.38
C ALA A 70 -13.48 -15.80 21.26
N LYS A 71 -12.84 -16.97 21.28
CA LYS A 71 -11.42 -17.15 21.04
C LYS A 71 -11.12 -16.49 19.69
N ILE A 72 -10.44 -15.34 19.71
CA ILE A 72 -9.89 -14.71 18.50
C ILE A 72 -8.80 -15.67 18.02
N VAL A 73 -9.15 -16.58 17.14
CA VAL A 73 -8.18 -17.40 16.42
C VAL A 73 -7.61 -16.51 15.32
N PRO A 74 -6.29 -16.24 15.29
CA PRO A 74 -5.71 -15.47 14.20
C PRO A 74 -5.97 -16.20 12.89
N PHE A 75 -6.55 -15.49 11.94
CA PHE A 75 -7.08 -16.06 10.70
C PHE A 75 -6.01 -16.67 9.80
N PHE A 76 -4.76 -16.20 9.89
CA PHE A 76 -3.53 -16.77 9.33
C PHE A 76 -2.33 -16.20 10.11
N GLU A 77 -1.30 -16.99 10.43
CA GLU A 77 -0.04 -16.52 11.05
C GLU A 77 1.06 -16.34 9.99
N THR A 78 1.07 -17.18 8.95
CA THR A 78 2.06 -17.21 7.87
C THR A 78 1.41 -17.44 6.50
N VAL A 79 2.16 -17.25 5.41
CA VAL A 79 1.66 -17.56 4.05
C VAL A 79 1.35 -19.06 3.87
N ASP A 80 2.03 -19.93 4.61
CA ASP A 80 1.76 -21.38 4.56
C ASP A 80 0.36 -21.71 5.09
N ASP A 81 -0.18 -20.88 5.99
CA ASP A 81 -1.57 -21.00 6.44
C ASP A 81 -2.56 -20.63 5.34
N GLN A 82 -2.12 -19.87 4.31
CA GLN A 82 -2.89 -19.55 3.11
C GLN A 82 -2.85 -20.65 2.04
N LYS A 83 -2.27 -21.83 2.31
CA LYS A 83 -2.12 -22.93 1.33
C LYS A 83 -3.41 -23.36 0.60
N GLU A 84 -4.59 -23.08 1.17
CA GLU A 84 -5.89 -23.36 0.54
C GLU A 84 -6.29 -22.31 -0.53
N TYR A 85 -5.61 -21.17 -0.55
CA TYR A 85 -5.93 -19.99 -1.35
C TYR A 85 -4.81 -19.59 -2.31
N VAL A 86 -3.59 -20.09 -2.11
CA VAL A 86 -2.44 -19.88 -2.99
C VAL A 86 -2.07 -21.16 -3.75
N SER A 87 -1.44 -20.99 -4.90
CA SER A 87 -0.78 -22.06 -5.65
C SER A 87 0.74 -21.91 -5.52
N TYR A 88 1.48 -22.92 -5.94
CA TYR A 88 2.94 -22.89 -5.98
C TYR A 88 3.41 -23.11 -7.41
N ASP A 89 4.41 -22.36 -7.85
CA ASP A 89 5.03 -22.59 -9.16
C ASP A 89 6.08 -23.71 -9.11
N GLU A 90 6.75 -23.94 -10.25
CA GLU A 90 7.77 -24.98 -10.40
C GLU A 90 8.97 -24.80 -9.46
N GLU A 91 9.23 -23.58 -9.00
CA GLU A 91 10.29 -23.24 -8.04
C GLU A 91 9.81 -23.33 -6.59
N GLY A 92 8.54 -23.68 -6.36
CA GLY A 92 7.91 -23.72 -5.05
C GLY A 92 7.58 -22.34 -4.49
N LYS A 93 7.49 -21.28 -5.33
CA LYS A 93 7.11 -19.94 -4.87
C LYS A 93 5.59 -19.83 -4.77
N PRO A 94 5.04 -19.37 -3.63
CA PRO A 94 3.61 -19.18 -3.50
C PRO A 94 3.16 -18.02 -4.40
N TYR A 95 2.05 -18.23 -5.10
CA TYR A 95 1.42 -17.21 -5.93
C TYR A 95 -0.10 -17.24 -5.84
N MET A 96 -0.70 -16.09 -6.10
CA MET A 96 -2.14 -15.92 -6.29
C MET A 96 -2.41 -15.34 -7.68
N LEU A 97 -3.52 -15.71 -8.30
CA LEU A 97 -3.99 -15.08 -9.53
C LEU A 97 -5.04 -14.05 -9.12
N CYS A 98 -4.93 -12.81 -9.58
CA CYS A 98 -5.91 -11.77 -9.30
C CYS A 98 -6.42 -11.17 -10.59
N ALA A 99 -7.69 -10.79 -10.63
CA ALA A 99 -8.16 -9.89 -11.67
C ALA A 99 -7.39 -8.56 -11.54
N SER A 100 -6.97 -8.02 -12.68
CA SER A 100 -6.32 -6.72 -12.77
C SER A 100 -6.92 -5.92 -13.91
N ARG A 101 -7.12 -4.63 -13.69
CA ARG A 101 -7.57 -3.69 -14.73
C ARG A 101 -6.47 -2.69 -15.04
N LYS A 102 -6.05 -2.64 -16.30
CA LYS A 102 -5.17 -1.60 -16.84
C LYS A 102 -5.78 -1.06 -18.13
N LEU A 103 -5.98 0.26 -18.21
CA LEU A 103 -6.44 0.94 -19.43
C LEU A 103 -7.69 0.26 -20.04
N ASP A 104 -8.71 0.03 -19.20
CA ASP A 104 -9.98 -0.64 -19.54
C ASP A 104 -9.89 -2.10 -20.01
N LYS A 105 -8.71 -2.73 -19.97
CA LYS A 105 -8.55 -4.17 -20.19
C LYS A 105 -8.49 -4.90 -18.87
N LYS A 106 -9.35 -5.91 -18.75
CA LYS A 106 -9.29 -6.90 -17.67
C LYS A 106 -8.30 -7.99 -18.07
N GLU A 107 -7.33 -8.23 -17.21
CA GLU A 107 -6.33 -9.28 -17.32
C GLU A 107 -6.24 -10.06 -16.01
N THR A 108 -5.74 -11.29 -16.08
CA THR A 108 -5.38 -12.07 -14.89
C THR A 108 -3.90 -11.89 -14.63
N LYS A 109 -3.55 -11.40 -13.43
CA LYS A 109 -2.16 -11.15 -13.02
C LYS A 109 -1.73 -12.18 -11.98
N ARG A 110 -0.51 -12.70 -12.12
CA ARG A 110 0.13 -13.55 -11.11
C ARG A 110 0.86 -12.69 -10.08
N CYS A 111 0.53 -12.89 -8.81
CA CYS A 111 1.02 -12.14 -7.66
C CYS A 111 1.95 -13.03 -6.84
N TYR A 112 3.14 -12.54 -6.51
CA TYR A 112 4.15 -13.25 -5.73
C TYR A 112 4.52 -12.45 -4.50
N LEU A 113 5.03 -13.13 -3.47
CA LEU A 113 5.69 -12.46 -2.35
C LEU A 113 7.02 -11.84 -2.81
N PRO A 114 7.41 -10.66 -2.29
CA PRO A 114 8.70 -10.05 -2.58
C PRO A 114 9.83 -10.99 -2.16
N SER A 115 10.77 -11.27 -3.06
CA SER A 115 11.89 -12.19 -2.79
C SER A 115 12.99 -11.58 -1.91
N ASP A 116 12.95 -10.26 -1.72
CA ASP A 116 13.93 -9.48 -0.94
C ASP A 116 13.54 -9.32 0.54
N LYS A 117 12.38 -9.83 0.95
CA LYS A 117 11.85 -9.70 2.31
C LYS A 117 11.72 -11.07 2.99
N PRO A 118 11.84 -11.11 4.33
CA PRO A 118 11.51 -12.32 5.07
C PRO A 118 10.06 -12.73 4.78
N VAL A 119 9.88 -13.96 4.32
CA VAL A 119 8.60 -14.53 3.84
C VAL A 119 7.56 -14.60 4.96
N TYR A 120 7.99 -14.72 6.21
CA TYR A 120 7.16 -15.09 7.34
C TYR A 120 6.15 -14.03 7.79
N ASP A 121 6.33 -12.76 7.42
CA ASP A 121 5.43 -11.68 7.88
C ASP A 121 4.45 -11.19 6.80
N MET A 122 4.58 -11.68 5.56
CA MET A 122 3.84 -11.18 4.40
C MET A 122 2.86 -12.24 3.88
N GLY A 123 1.74 -11.79 3.31
CA GLY A 123 0.78 -12.67 2.66
C GLY A 123 0.28 -12.12 1.32
N LEU A 124 -0.49 -12.93 0.62
CA LEU A 124 -1.09 -12.59 -0.66
C LEU A 124 -2.61 -12.52 -0.55
N ALA A 125 -3.19 -11.47 -1.12
CA ALA A 125 -4.61 -11.36 -1.36
C ALA A 125 -4.83 -10.67 -2.70
N CYS A 126 -6.07 -10.68 -3.19
CA CYS A 126 -6.52 -9.80 -4.26
C CYS A 126 -7.34 -8.65 -3.67
N TYR A 127 -7.39 -7.51 -4.34
CA TYR A 127 -8.27 -6.42 -3.92
C TYR A 127 -9.05 -5.82 -5.09
N THR A 128 -10.16 -5.17 -4.73
CA THR A 128 -10.89 -4.26 -5.61
C THR A 128 -11.23 -2.97 -4.87
N LEU A 129 -10.95 -1.85 -5.51
CA LEU A 129 -11.34 -0.52 -5.10
C LEU A 129 -12.26 0.07 -6.18
N TRP A 130 -13.43 0.56 -5.82
CA TRP A 130 -14.33 1.17 -6.79
C TRP A 130 -15.09 2.39 -6.25
N GLN A 131 -15.37 3.32 -7.16
CA GLN A 131 -16.19 4.51 -6.91
C GLN A 131 -16.93 4.88 -8.19
N GLY A 132 -18.25 4.77 -8.17
CA GLY A 132 -19.07 4.89 -9.39
C GLY A 132 -18.64 3.88 -10.45
N ASN A 133 -18.21 4.37 -11.61
CA ASN A 133 -17.73 3.53 -12.73
C ASN A 133 -16.22 3.28 -12.72
N THR A 134 -15.49 3.88 -11.78
CA THR A 134 -14.04 3.69 -11.67
C THR A 134 -13.76 2.44 -10.84
N VAL A 135 -12.94 1.55 -11.38
CA VAL A 135 -12.62 0.25 -10.76
C VAL A 135 -11.13 0.00 -10.88
N VAL A 136 -10.49 -0.29 -9.76
CA VAL A 136 -9.09 -0.70 -9.67
C VAL A 136 -9.04 -2.09 -9.05
N GLN A 137 -8.40 -3.03 -9.73
CA GLN A 137 -8.21 -4.40 -9.30
C GLN A 137 -6.74 -4.74 -9.42
N ASP A 138 -6.13 -5.34 -8.40
CA ASP A 138 -4.75 -5.82 -8.45
C ASP A 138 -4.44 -6.80 -7.29
N CYS A 139 -3.19 -7.25 -7.24
CA CYS A 139 -2.55 -7.93 -6.14
C CYS A 139 -2.48 -7.04 -4.89
N TRP A 140 -2.80 -7.60 -3.74
CA TRP A 140 -2.56 -7.00 -2.44
C TRP A 140 -1.51 -7.83 -1.69
N VAL A 141 -0.27 -7.33 -1.66
CA VAL A 141 0.83 -7.97 -0.95
C VAL A 141 1.17 -7.13 0.27
N ASN A 142 0.88 -7.64 1.46
CA ASN A 142 0.99 -6.86 2.68
C ASN A 142 1.32 -7.77 3.87
N GLN A 143 1.61 -7.16 5.03
CA GLN A 143 1.81 -7.88 6.27
C GLN A 143 0.57 -8.67 6.65
N MET A 144 0.73 -9.87 7.22
CA MET A 144 -0.37 -10.77 7.55
C MET A 144 -1.45 -10.11 8.42
N ILE A 145 -1.03 -9.24 9.35
CA ILE A 145 -1.94 -8.47 10.21
C ILE A 145 -2.89 -7.57 9.41
N SER A 146 -2.41 -6.96 8.32
CA SER A 146 -3.22 -6.12 7.43
C SER A 146 -4.16 -6.92 6.54
N LEU A 147 -3.95 -8.23 6.41
CA LEU A 147 -4.79 -9.12 5.61
C LEU A 147 -5.93 -9.74 6.42
N THR A 148 -5.97 -9.55 7.74
CA THR A 148 -7.05 -10.05 8.61
C THR A 148 -8.44 -9.52 8.24
N GLN A 149 -8.50 -8.37 7.57
CA GLN A 149 -9.73 -7.76 7.05
C GLN A 149 -10.21 -8.39 5.73
N CYS A 150 -9.38 -9.23 5.09
CA CYS A 150 -9.72 -9.84 3.80
C CYS A 150 -10.61 -11.07 3.99
N GLN A 151 -11.58 -11.24 3.10
CA GLN A 151 -12.54 -12.33 3.17
C GLN A 151 -12.08 -13.57 2.40
N LYS A 152 -12.61 -14.75 2.74
CA LYS A 152 -12.31 -15.99 1.99
C LYS A 152 -13.16 -16.02 0.73
N ARG A 153 -12.52 -16.10 -0.45
CA ARG A 153 -13.13 -16.34 -1.78
C ARG A 153 -14.22 -15.35 -2.22
N ARG A 154 -14.45 -14.26 -1.49
CA ARG A 154 -15.47 -13.25 -1.80
C ARG A 154 -14.88 -11.86 -1.60
N CYS A 155 -15.17 -10.93 -2.51
CA CYS A 155 -14.75 -9.54 -2.38
C CYS A 155 -15.99 -8.66 -2.22
N THR A 156 -16.48 -8.49 -1.00
CA THR A 156 -17.57 -7.56 -0.70
C THR A 156 -17.12 -6.48 0.26
N ALA A 157 -17.70 -5.29 0.12
CA ALA A 157 -17.43 -4.16 0.99
C ALA A 157 -18.73 -3.68 1.65
N PRO A 158 -18.69 -3.22 2.91
CA PRO A 158 -19.80 -2.48 3.49
C PRO A 158 -19.99 -1.17 2.74
N GLU A 159 -21.20 -0.62 2.77
CA GLU A 159 -21.47 0.66 2.11
C GLU A 159 -20.69 1.82 2.78
N SER A 160 -19.80 2.43 2.00
CA SER A 160 -19.02 3.59 2.43
C SER A 160 -19.81 4.91 2.30
N PRO A 161 -19.88 5.76 3.34
CA PRO A 161 -20.50 7.08 3.26
C PRO A 161 -19.76 8.04 2.32
N MET A 162 -18.50 7.74 1.98
CA MET A 162 -17.70 8.50 1.02
C MET A 162 -17.88 8.00 -0.43
N GLY A 163 -18.67 6.95 -0.63
CA GLY A 163 -18.91 6.31 -1.93
C GLY A 163 -17.73 5.54 -2.51
N ILE A 164 -16.58 5.51 -1.81
CA ILE A 164 -15.42 4.70 -2.18
C ILE A 164 -15.52 3.36 -1.45
N GLN A 165 -15.63 2.29 -2.21
CA GLN A 165 -15.73 0.94 -1.69
C GLN A 165 -14.41 0.21 -1.87
N PHE A 166 -14.02 -0.58 -0.87
CA PHE A 166 -12.80 -1.38 -0.88
C PHE A 166 -13.09 -2.78 -0.31
N CYS A 167 -12.67 -3.81 -1.03
CA CYS A 167 -12.64 -5.17 -0.53
C CYS A 167 -11.31 -5.82 -0.85
N CYS A 168 -10.92 -6.79 -0.02
CA CYS A 168 -9.83 -7.71 -0.33
C CYS A 168 -10.24 -9.13 0.02
N CYS A 169 -9.63 -10.10 -0.67
CA CYS A 169 -10.03 -11.48 -0.56
C CYS A 169 -8.89 -12.46 -0.84
N PHE A 170 -9.02 -13.66 -0.28
CA PHE A 170 -8.12 -14.78 -0.52
C PHE A 170 -8.67 -15.74 -1.58
N GLY A 171 -7.83 -16.09 -2.54
CA GLY A 171 -8.11 -17.10 -3.57
C GLY A 171 -7.94 -16.56 -4.98
N HIS A 172 -7.68 -17.48 -5.92
CA HIS A 172 -7.54 -17.14 -7.33
C HIS A 172 -8.78 -16.41 -7.86
N GLU A 173 -8.56 -15.22 -8.43
CA GLU A 173 -9.55 -14.37 -9.09
C GLU A 173 -10.75 -14.00 -8.21
N CYS A 174 -10.61 -14.11 -6.88
CA CYS A 174 -11.71 -13.82 -5.94
C CYS A 174 -12.20 -12.37 -6.01
N ASN A 175 -11.35 -11.46 -6.50
CA ASN A 175 -11.67 -10.04 -6.66
C ASN A 175 -12.37 -9.73 -7.99
N ASP A 176 -12.57 -10.73 -8.86
CA ASP A 176 -13.23 -10.55 -10.14
C ASP A 176 -14.71 -10.17 -9.98
N ASN A 177 -15.37 -10.85 -9.04
CA ASN A 177 -16.73 -10.54 -8.64
C ASN A 177 -16.68 -9.75 -7.33
N TYR A 178 -16.92 -8.45 -7.44
CA TYR A 178 -16.96 -7.54 -6.30
C TYR A 178 -18.34 -6.89 -6.16
N GLY A 179 -18.69 -6.51 -4.94
CA GLY A 179 -20.00 -5.91 -4.66
C GLY A 179 -20.13 -5.35 -3.26
N ILE A 180 -21.32 -4.86 -2.95
CA ILE A 180 -21.68 -4.39 -1.61
C ILE A 180 -22.22 -5.58 -0.81
N GLU A 181 -21.92 -5.64 0.50
CA GLU A 181 -22.52 -6.62 1.39
C GLU A 181 -24.03 -6.39 1.53
N GLU A 182 -24.83 -7.40 1.16
CA GLU A 182 -26.28 -7.38 1.42
C GLU A 182 -26.52 -7.76 2.89
N HIS A 183 -27.35 -6.98 3.59
CA HIS A 183 -27.76 -7.22 4.98
C HIS A 183 -29.13 -7.90 5.05
#